data_AF-A0A3P6AE30-F1
#
_entry.id   AF-A0A3P6AE30-F1
#
_cell.length_a   1.000
_cell.length_b   1.000
_cell.length_c   1.000
_cell.angle_alpha   90.00
_cell.angle_beta   90.00
_cell.angle_gamma   90.00
#
_symmetry.space_group_name_H-M   'P 1'
#
loop_
_entity.id
_entity.type
_entity.pdbx_description
1 polymer ?
#
loop_
_entity_poly.entity_id
_entity_poly.type
_entity_poly.pdbx_seq_one_letter_code
_entity_poly.pdbx_strand_id
1 'polypeptide(L)'
;MRVGNGRSCRFWTDNWSPFGSFESYLLRGTASRSGISRTATLSELCVEGQWALPPARSDEFLQVYTFLTTVELREEEDRYEWCVTDAPTNRSSTGDVYRKLKPEEKEVPWTKVVWIRGGIPKHSFLTWLFMRSSPALGASKLTRHAFCVIVRLNHAITFYFNVLMLGICSNKF
;
A
#
# COMPACT_ATOMS: atom_id res chain seq x y z
N MET A 1 11.33 -2.73 4.81
CA MET A 1 12.11 -1.96 5.81
C MET A 1 13.38 -2.73 6.12
N ARG A 2 14.49 -2.06 6.39
CA ARG A 2 15.74 -2.70 6.81
C ARG A 2 15.99 -2.40 8.29
N VAL A 3 16.07 -3.46 9.08
CA VAL A 3 16.31 -3.39 10.53
C VAL A 3 17.78 -3.11 10.79
N GLY A 4 18.04 -2.13 11.67
CA GLY A 4 19.35 -1.85 12.26
C GLY A 4 19.26 -2.10 13.77
N ASN A 5 19.16 -1.01 14.53
CA ASN A 5 19.13 -1.01 16.00
C ASN A 5 17.77 -1.39 16.58
N GLY A 6 16.71 -1.45 15.77
CA GLY A 6 15.39 -1.89 16.18
C GLY A 6 14.65 -0.91 17.10
N ARG A 7 15.15 0.31 17.30
CA ARG A 7 14.57 1.31 18.21
C ARG A 7 13.34 2.00 17.64
N SER A 8 13.29 2.13 16.31
CA SER A 8 12.15 2.72 15.61
C SER A 8 11.24 1.64 15.02
N CYS A 9 11.78 0.45 14.80
CA CYS A 9 11.08 -0.70 14.25
C CYS A 9 10.14 -1.34 15.27
N ARG A 10 8.84 -1.26 15.01
CA ARG A 10 7.79 -1.90 15.82
C ARG A 10 7.65 -3.36 15.45
N PHE A 11 7.53 -4.20 16.47
CA PHE A 11 7.41 -5.65 16.28
C PHE A 11 6.15 -6.04 15.48
N TRP A 12 5.01 -5.40 15.76
CA TRP A 12 3.72 -5.81 15.19
C TRP A 12 3.40 -5.17 13.84
N THR A 13 3.55 -3.85 13.74
CA THR A 13 2.98 -3.06 12.63
C THR A 13 3.90 -2.97 11.43
N ASP A 14 5.21 -2.97 11.66
CA ASP A 14 6.16 -2.60 10.62
C ASP A 14 6.49 -3.79 9.72
N ASN A 15 6.71 -3.52 8.43
CA ASN A 15 6.99 -4.54 7.42
C ASN A 15 8.51 -4.75 7.29
N TRP A 16 9.10 -5.38 8.30
CA TRP A 16 10.53 -5.70 8.36
C TRP A 16 10.82 -7.20 8.25
N SER A 17 9.79 -8.04 8.27
CA SER A 17 9.90 -9.50 8.11
C SER A 17 9.44 -9.96 6.71
N PRO A 18 9.85 -11.16 6.23
CA PRO A 18 9.34 -11.73 4.99
C PRO A 18 7.84 -12.10 5.07
N PHE A 19 7.29 -12.21 6.27
CA PHE A 19 5.87 -12.47 6.51
C PHE A 19 5.03 -11.17 6.44
N GLY A 20 5.66 -10.02 6.22
CA GLY A 20 5.04 -8.72 6.33
C GLY A 20 4.86 -8.30 7.80
N SER A 21 3.73 -7.66 8.09
CA SER A 21 3.35 -7.25 9.44
C SER A 21 2.89 -8.46 10.26
N PHE A 22 3.47 -8.63 11.44
CA PHE A 22 3.04 -9.70 12.35
C PHE A 22 1.63 -9.50 12.90
N GLU A 23 1.12 -8.26 12.92
CA GLU A 23 -0.28 -8.01 13.24
C GLU A 23 -1.23 -8.65 12.22
N SER A 24 -0.97 -8.50 10.92
CA SER A 24 -1.80 -9.14 9.90
C SER A 24 -1.59 -10.66 9.86
N TYR A 25 -0.35 -11.12 9.97
CA TYR A 25 0.02 -12.53 9.87
C TYR A 25 -0.45 -13.37 11.08
N LEU A 26 -0.13 -12.94 12.31
CA LEU A 26 -0.42 -13.69 13.53
C LEU A 26 -1.81 -13.40 14.09
N LEU A 27 -2.23 -12.12 14.08
CA LEU A 27 -3.47 -11.73 14.75
C LEU A 27 -4.69 -11.82 13.85
N ARG A 28 -4.54 -11.69 12.52
CA ARG A 28 -5.67 -11.74 11.56
C ARG A 28 -6.87 -10.86 12.00
N GLY A 29 -6.59 -9.71 12.61
CA GLY A 29 -7.60 -8.78 13.14
C GLY A 29 -8.08 -9.03 14.58
N THR A 30 -7.51 -10.01 15.28
CA THR A 30 -7.82 -10.30 16.70
C THR A 30 -6.89 -9.57 17.67
N ALA A 31 -7.25 -9.53 18.95
CA ALA A 31 -6.39 -8.95 19.99
C ALA A 31 -5.20 -9.87 20.31
N SER A 32 -4.01 -9.30 20.44
CA SER A 32 -2.82 -10.07 20.81
C SER A 32 -2.93 -10.64 22.21
N ARG A 33 -2.85 -11.98 22.30
CA ARG A 33 -2.71 -12.72 23.56
C ARG A 33 -1.26 -13.12 23.84
N SER A 34 -0.30 -12.58 23.09
CA SER A 34 1.09 -13.03 23.21
C SER A 34 1.76 -12.51 24.48
N GLY A 35 1.29 -11.39 25.05
CA GLY A 35 1.91 -10.73 26.22
C GLY A 35 2.94 -9.67 25.83
N ILE A 36 3.15 -9.46 24.53
CA ILE A 36 4.01 -8.39 23.99
C ILE A 36 3.14 -7.16 23.71
N SER A 37 3.58 -5.99 24.15
CA SER A 37 2.87 -4.73 23.88
C SER A 37 2.70 -4.49 22.38
N ARG A 38 1.57 -3.90 21.96
CA ARG A 38 1.30 -3.56 20.55
C ARG A 38 2.30 -2.53 20.02
N THR A 39 2.81 -1.68 20.89
CA THR A 39 3.79 -0.62 20.57
C THR A 39 5.23 -1.05 20.80
N ALA A 40 5.48 -2.31 21.19
CA ALA A 40 6.82 -2.80 21.49
C ALA A 40 7.73 -2.69 20.27
N THR A 41 8.94 -2.20 20.52
CA THR A 41 10.01 -2.09 19.51
C THR A 41 10.89 -3.34 19.53
N LEU A 42 11.65 -3.57 18.45
CA LEU A 42 12.56 -4.72 18.41
C LEU A 42 13.69 -4.60 19.45
N SER A 43 14.17 -3.38 19.72
CA SER A 43 15.19 -3.14 20.75
C SER A 43 14.68 -3.43 22.17
N GLU A 44 13.38 -3.29 22.43
CA GLU A 44 12.80 -3.64 23.73
C GLU A 44 12.69 -5.16 23.93
N LEU A 45 12.52 -5.90 22.83
CA LEU A 45 12.34 -7.35 22.85
C LEU A 45 13.64 -8.12 22.73
N CYS A 46 14.72 -7.48 22.30
CA CYS A 46 16.04 -8.08 22.15
C CYS A 46 17.02 -7.40 23.10
N VAL A 47 17.41 -8.12 24.16
CA VAL A 47 18.36 -7.65 25.18
C VAL A 47 19.65 -8.44 25.01
N GLU A 48 20.76 -7.76 24.75
CA GLU A 48 22.10 -8.38 24.56
C GLU A 48 22.12 -9.47 23.47
N GLY A 49 21.33 -9.29 22.41
CA GLY A 49 21.24 -10.27 21.32
C GLY A 49 20.38 -11.50 21.64
N GLN A 50 19.69 -11.51 22.79
CA GLN A 50 18.74 -12.55 23.17
C GLN A 50 17.31 -12.00 23.12
N TRP A 51 16.42 -12.75 22.47
CA TRP A 51 15.02 -12.39 22.34
C TRP A 51 14.23 -12.78 23.60
N ALA A 52 13.77 -11.77 24.35
CA ALA A 52 12.94 -11.92 25.54
C ALA A 52 11.46 -12.09 25.15
N LEU A 53 11.14 -13.24 24.55
CA LEU A 53 9.81 -13.54 24.05
C LEU A 53 9.11 -14.62 24.91
N PRO A 54 7.79 -14.50 25.10
CA PRO A 54 6.99 -15.55 25.76
C PRO A 54 6.99 -16.84 24.92
N PRO A 55 6.72 -18.01 25.50
CA PRO A 55 6.75 -19.27 24.76
C PRO A 55 5.76 -19.28 23.58
N ALA A 56 6.16 -19.90 22.48
CA ALA A 56 5.33 -20.02 21.28
C ALA A 56 4.06 -20.82 21.60
N ARG A 57 2.90 -20.27 21.20
CA ARG A 57 1.58 -20.87 21.47
C ARG A 57 0.90 -21.44 20.23
N SER A 58 1.48 -21.25 19.05
CA SER A 58 1.02 -21.79 17.77
C SER A 58 2.20 -22.00 16.82
N ASP A 59 1.99 -22.78 15.76
CA ASP A 59 3.01 -23.04 14.75
C ASP A 59 3.42 -21.76 14.00
N GLU A 60 2.51 -20.81 13.80
CA GLU A 60 2.85 -19.53 13.17
C GLU A 60 3.80 -18.70 14.07
N PHE A 61 3.59 -18.74 15.39
CA PHE A 61 4.54 -18.14 16.34
C PHE A 61 5.90 -18.83 16.31
N LEU A 62 5.92 -20.16 16.20
CA LEU A 62 7.16 -20.93 16.10
C LEU A 62 7.98 -20.54 14.84
N GLN A 63 7.32 -20.36 13.70
CA GLN A 63 7.96 -19.89 12.46
C GLN A 63 8.56 -18.50 12.63
N VAL A 64 7.81 -17.57 13.23
CA VAL A 64 8.29 -16.22 13.52
C VAL A 64 9.49 -16.26 14.46
N TYR A 65 9.47 -17.09 15.50
CA TYR A 65 10.58 -17.19 16.46
C TYR A 65 11.83 -17.81 15.82
N THR A 66 11.66 -18.82 14.98
CA THR A 66 12.76 -19.40 14.20
C THR A 66 13.38 -18.36 13.27
N PHE A 67 12.57 -17.50 12.67
CA PHE A 67 13.07 -16.38 11.88
C PHE A 67 13.79 -15.34 12.76
N LEU A 68 13.24 -14.98 13.92
CA LEU A 68 13.85 -14.02 14.85
C LEU A 68 15.24 -14.45 15.30
N THR A 69 15.49 -15.75 15.51
CA THR A 69 16.83 -16.25 15.85
C THR A 69 17.88 -16.02 14.75
N THR A 70 17.45 -15.75 13.51
CA THR A 70 18.35 -15.39 12.41
C THR A 70 18.58 -13.88 12.27
N VAL A 71 17.84 -13.07 13.04
CA VAL A 71 17.90 -11.61 12.97
C VAL A 71 18.86 -11.10 14.04
N GLU A 72 19.91 -10.41 13.59
CA GLU A 72 20.87 -9.72 14.45
C GLU A 72 20.65 -8.21 14.36
N LEU A 73 20.42 -7.57 15.52
CA LEU A 73 20.34 -6.12 15.61
C LEU A 73 21.74 -5.51 15.53
N ARG A 74 21.87 -4.41 14.79
CA ARG A 74 23.13 -3.67 14.57
C ARG A 74 23.05 -2.29 15.21
N GLU A 75 24.19 -1.63 15.37
CA GLU A 75 24.23 -0.24 15.87
C GLU A 75 23.69 0.80 14.88
N GLU A 76 23.52 0.43 13.60
CA GLU A 76 22.97 1.32 12.57
C GLU A 76 21.50 1.67 12.85
N GLU A 77 21.04 2.85 12.44
CA GLU A 77 19.63 3.22 12.55
C GLU A 77 18.76 2.43 11.56
N ASP A 78 17.53 2.12 11.97
CA ASP A 78 16.55 1.48 11.08
C ASP A 78 16.20 2.40 9.91
N ARG A 79 16.02 1.82 8.72
CA ARG A 79 15.69 2.60 7.52
C ARG A 79 14.56 2.00 6.68
N TYR A 80 13.73 2.88 6.15
CA TYR A 80 12.71 2.52 5.18
C TYR A 80 13.32 2.50 3.78
N GLU A 81 13.34 1.32 3.17
CA GLU A 81 13.78 1.11 1.80
C GLU A 81 12.56 0.83 0.91
N TRP A 82 12.54 1.43 -0.28
CA TRP A 82 11.49 1.22 -1.28
C TRP A 82 11.81 -0.02 -2.12
N CYS A 83 10.92 -1.01 -2.12
CA CYS A 83 11.03 -2.20 -2.96
C CYS A 83 9.92 -2.21 -4.01
N VAL A 84 10.19 -1.68 -5.20
CA VAL A 84 9.22 -1.70 -6.31
C VAL A 84 9.34 -2.99 -7.12
N THR A 85 10.51 -3.60 -7.25
CA THR A 85 10.71 -4.79 -8.10
C THR A 85 11.65 -5.78 -7.40
N ASP A 86 11.30 -6.13 -6.16
CA ASP A 86 12.01 -7.08 -5.28
C ASP A 86 13.48 -6.74 -4.95
N ALA A 87 14.01 -5.66 -5.52
CA ALA A 87 15.28 -5.04 -5.17
C ALA A 87 15.04 -3.73 -4.38
N PRO A 88 15.85 -3.45 -3.36
CA PRO A 88 15.81 -2.19 -2.63
C PRO A 88 16.34 -1.06 -3.53
N THR A 89 15.49 -0.08 -3.82
CA THR A 89 15.83 1.08 -4.65
C THR A 89 15.84 2.33 -3.78
N ASN A 90 16.95 3.08 -3.81
CA ASN A 90 17.07 4.35 -3.07
C ASN A 90 16.33 5.52 -3.76
N ARG A 91 15.83 5.29 -4.98
CA ARG A 91 15.05 6.25 -5.76
C ARG A 91 13.58 5.84 -5.78
N SER A 92 12.73 6.68 -5.21
CA SER A 92 11.28 6.57 -5.38
C SER A 92 10.89 7.13 -6.76
N SER A 93 10.31 6.29 -7.60
CA SER A 93 9.72 6.71 -8.86
C SER A 93 8.21 6.52 -8.76
N THR A 94 7.48 7.64 -8.72
CA THR A 94 6.01 7.61 -8.69
C THR A 94 5.45 6.85 -9.89
N GLY A 95 6.12 6.92 -11.05
CA GLY A 95 5.73 6.21 -12.26
C GLY A 95 5.83 4.69 -12.13
N ASP A 96 6.89 4.18 -11.48
CA ASP A 96 7.09 2.74 -11.31
C ASP A 96 6.14 2.15 -10.25
N VAL A 97 5.93 2.88 -9.15
CA VAL A 97 4.91 2.53 -8.15
C VAL A 97 3.52 2.50 -8.79
N TYR A 98 3.18 3.52 -9.58
CA TYR A 98 1.91 3.58 -10.29
C TYR A 98 1.75 2.41 -11.26
N ARG A 99 2.80 2.07 -12.04
CA ARG A 99 2.75 0.94 -12.98
C ARG A 99 2.54 -0.39 -12.26
N LYS A 100 3.11 -0.58 -11.07
CA LYS A 100 2.93 -1.80 -10.26
C LYS A 100 1.57 -1.87 -9.56
N LEU A 101 1.07 -0.74 -9.06
CA LEU A 101 -0.25 -0.66 -8.43
C LEU A 101 -1.39 -0.73 -9.45
N LYS A 102 -1.15 -0.26 -10.68
CA LYS A 102 -2.13 -0.31 -11.75
C LYS A 102 -2.31 -1.77 -12.17
N PRO A 103 -3.48 -2.38 -11.93
CA PRO A 103 -3.76 -3.69 -12.52
C PRO A 103 -3.65 -3.58 -14.05
N GLU A 104 -3.22 -4.64 -14.74
CA GLU A 104 -3.28 -4.72 -16.20
C GLU A 104 -4.75 -4.72 -16.65
N GLU A 105 -5.36 -3.54 -16.67
CA GLU A 105 -6.70 -3.33 -17.14
C GLU A 105 -6.64 -3.18 -18.66
N LYS A 106 -7.43 -4.01 -19.36
CA LYS A 106 -7.52 -3.97 -20.82
C LYS A 106 -7.90 -2.56 -21.26
N GLU A 107 -7.21 -2.03 -22.26
CA GLU A 107 -7.58 -0.75 -22.84
C GLU A 107 -9.03 -0.81 -23.32
N VAL A 108 -9.89 -0.06 -22.63
CA VAL A 108 -11.30 0.04 -22.99
C VAL A 108 -11.43 0.89 -24.24
N PRO A 109 -12.17 0.43 -25.27
CA PRO A 109 -12.22 1.08 -26.59
C PRO A 109 -12.73 2.52 -26.53
N TRP A 110 -13.53 2.85 -25.51
CA TRP A 110 -14.05 4.20 -25.32
C TRP A 110 -13.04 5.22 -24.81
N THR A 111 -11.86 4.79 -24.33
CA THR A 111 -10.80 5.70 -23.83
C THR A 111 -10.42 6.74 -24.88
N LYS A 112 -10.38 6.35 -26.15
CA LYS A 112 -10.05 7.25 -27.28
C LYS A 112 -11.14 8.29 -27.57
N VAL A 113 -12.40 7.98 -27.23
CA VAL A 113 -13.56 8.88 -27.40
C VAL A 113 -13.62 9.91 -26.27
N VAL A 114 -13.26 9.50 -25.07
CA VAL A 114 -13.28 10.35 -23.87
C VAL A 114 -12.11 11.34 -23.85
N TRP A 115 -10.90 10.88 -24.21
CA TRP A 115 -9.67 11.66 -24.11
C TRP A 115 -9.21 12.17 -25.47
N ILE A 116 -9.93 13.16 -26.00
CA ILE A 116 -9.64 13.82 -27.29
C ILE A 116 -8.49 14.83 -27.11
N ARG A 117 -7.50 14.83 -28.01
CA ARG A 117 -6.44 15.85 -28.02
C ARG A 117 -7.04 17.23 -28.26
N GLY A 118 -6.76 18.19 -27.37
CA GLY A 118 -7.34 19.54 -27.42
C GLY A 118 -8.80 19.63 -26.95
N GLY A 119 -9.37 18.53 -26.42
CA GLY A 119 -10.69 18.53 -25.81
C GLY A 119 -10.75 19.34 -24.51
N ILE A 120 -11.90 19.93 -24.24
CA ILE A 120 -12.13 20.67 -23.00
C ILE A 120 -12.21 19.67 -21.84
N PRO A 121 -11.35 19.79 -20.80
CA PRO A 121 -11.28 18.83 -19.70
C PRO A 121 -12.62 18.53 -19.01
N LYS A 122 -13.47 19.55 -18.87
CA LYS A 122 -14.82 19.41 -18.30
C LYS A 122 -15.70 18.44 -19.08
N HIS A 123 -15.66 18.50 -20.41
CA HIS A 123 -16.47 17.61 -21.25
C HIS A 123 -15.93 16.19 -21.23
N SER A 124 -14.61 16.00 -21.33
CA SER A 124 -13.97 14.68 -21.18
C SER A 124 -14.31 14.01 -19.85
N PHE A 125 -14.30 14.76 -18.75
CA PHE A 125 -14.68 14.23 -17.43
C PHE A 125 -16.14 13.80 -17.37
N LEU A 126 -17.06 14.62 -17.89
CA LEU A 126 -18.49 14.29 -17.91
C LEU A 126 -18.77 13.06 -18.78
N THR A 127 -18.11 12.94 -19.93
CA THR A 127 -18.24 11.76 -20.81
C THR A 127 -17.67 10.51 -20.14
N TRP A 128 -16.51 10.59 -19.49
CA TRP A 128 -15.93 9.49 -18.70
C TRP A 128 -16.88 9.01 -17.60
N LEU A 129 -17.42 9.96 -16.83
CA LEU A 129 -18.34 9.68 -15.72
C LEU A 129 -19.62 9.03 -16.23
N PHE A 130 -20.19 9.56 -17.32
CA PHE A 130 -21.37 9.00 -17.97
C PHE A 130 -21.13 7.56 -18.40
N MET A 131 -19.99 7.29 -19.05
CA MET A 131 -19.63 5.96 -19.54
C MET A 131 -19.44 4.94 -18.42
N ARG A 132 -18.87 5.35 -17.28
CA ARG A 132 -18.75 4.49 -16.08
C ARG A 132 -20.07 4.30 -15.34
N SER A 133 -20.98 5.26 -15.43
CA SER A 133 -22.26 5.24 -14.72
C SER A 133 -23.37 4.48 -15.46
N SER A 134 -23.20 4.24 -16.76
CA SER A 134 -24.22 3.61 -17.60
C SER A 134 -24.29 2.09 -17.40
N PRO A 135 -25.40 1.53 -16.87
CA PRO A 135 -25.54 0.10 -16.65
C PRO A 135 -25.70 -0.71 -17.94
N ALA A 136 -26.00 -0.06 -19.08
CA ALA A 136 -26.17 -0.72 -20.38
C ALA A 136 -24.86 -1.24 -21.01
N LEU A 137 -23.70 -0.84 -20.47
CA LEU A 137 -22.36 -1.31 -20.89
C LEU A 137 -21.67 -2.17 -19.80
N GLY A 138 -22.42 -2.70 -18.84
CA GLY A 138 -21.95 -3.75 -17.92
C GLY A 138 -21.30 -3.25 -16.62
N ALA A 139 -22.08 -2.65 -15.72
CA ALA A 139 -21.66 -2.46 -14.33
C ALA A 139 -22.81 -2.77 -13.36
N SER A 140 -22.50 -3.60 -12.36
CA SER A 140 -23.41 -4.10 -11.32
C SER A 140 -23.93 -3.01 -10.38
N LYS A 141 -25.19 -3.17 -9.97
CA LYS A 141 -26.00 -2.32 -9.08
C LYS A 141 -25.32 -1.97 -7.74
N LEU A 142 -24.43 -0.98 -7.68
CA LEU A 142 -23.94 -0.48 -6.38
C LEU A 142 -23.35 0.94 -6.43
N THR A 143 -24.02 1.89 -7.08
CA THR A 143 -23.51 3.28 -7.16
C THR A 143 -24.55 4.37 -6.95
N ARG A 144 -25.81 4.07 -6.61
CA ARG A 144 -26.82 5.11 -6.39
C ARG A 144 -26.56 5.99 -5.15
N HIS A 145 -25.88 5.48 -4.12
CA HIS A 145 -25.56 6.26 -2.91
C HIS A 145 -24.24 7.06 -2.99
N ALA A 146 -23.32 6.70 -3.91
CA ALA A 146 -22.06 7.44 -4.08
C ALA A 146 -22.24 8.77 -4.84
N PHE A 147 -23.39 8.95 -5.50
CA PHE A 147 -23.69 10.10 -6.35
C PHE A 147 -23.83 11.42 -5.56
N CYS A 148 -24.23 11.37 -4.30
CA CYS A 148 -24.48 12.58 -3.49
C CYS A 148 -23.20 13.18 -2.88
N VAL A 149 -22.14 12.38 -2.67
CA VAL A 149 -20.95 12.83 -1.93
C VAL A 149 -19.91 13.49 -2.86
N ILE A 150 -19.79 13.03 -4.12
CA ILE A 150 -18.69 13.46 -5.01
C ILE A 150 -18.92 14.87 -5.59
N VAL A 151 -20.17 15.32 -5.76
CA VAL A 151 -20.47 16.65 -6.33
C VAL A 151 -20.16 17.79 -5.34
N ARG A 152 -19.98 17.50 -4.04
CA ARG A 152 -19.81 18.53 -3.00
C ARG A 152 -18.36 18.95 -2.73
N LEU A 153 -17.37 18.32 -3.36
CA LEU A 153 -15.94 18.58 -3.15
C LEU A 153 -15.28 19.13 -4.42
N ASN A 154 -15.70 20.34 -4.82
CA ASN A 154 -15.19 21.07 -5.99
C ASN A 154 -13.69 21.45 -5.91
N HIS A 155 -13.02 21.26 -4.77
CA HIS A 155 -11.59 21.56 -4.61
C HIS A 155 -10.67 20.34 -4.67
N ALA A 156 -11.20 19.12 -4.47
CA ALA A 156 -10.39 17.89 -4.49
C ALA A 156 -10.26 17.28 -5.90
N ILE A 157 -11.23 17.57 -6.77
CA ILE A 157 -11.28 17.05 -8.14
C ILE A 157 -10.10 17.57 -8.96
N THR A 158 -9.65 18.81 -8.76
CA THR A 158 -8.53 19.41 -9.48
C THR A 158 -7.19 18.73 -9.17
N PHE A 159 -7.00 18.24 -7.94
CA PHE A 159 -5.78 17.55 -7.53
C PHE A 159 -5.72 16.14 -8.14
N TYR A 160 -6.85 15.41 -8.13
CA TYR A 160 -6.97 14.14 -8.84
C TYR A 160 -6.86 14.31 -10.36
N PHE A 161 -7.37 15.41 -10.92
CA PHE A 161 -7.29 15.70 -12.36
C PHE A 161 -5.83 15.89 -12.80
N ASN A 162 -5.02 16.63 -12.05
CA ASN A 162 -3.61 16.82 -12.39
C ASN A 162 -2.82 15.52 -12.29
N VAL A 163 -3.06 14.69 -11.27
CA VAL A 163 -2.38 13.39 -11.13
C VAL A 163 -2.82 12.39 -12.20
N LEU A 164 -4.12 12.35 -12.53
CA LEU A 164 -4.67 11.50 -13.59
C LEU A 164 -4.22 11.95 -14.99
N MET A 165 -4.17 13.26 -15.25
CA MET A 165 -3.68 13.82 -16.52
C MET A 165 -2.16 13.67 -16.67
N LEU A 166 -1.36 13.81 -15.61
CA LEU A 166 0.09 13.56 -15.66
C LEU A 166 0.41 12.08 -15.90
N GLY A 167 -0.37 11.16 -15.33
CA GLY A 167 -0.23 9.72 -15.55
C GLY A 167 -0.67 9.26 -16.95
N ILE A 168 -1.66 9.92 -17.55
CA ILE A 168 -2.14 9.59 -18.91
C ILE A 168 -1.30 10.30 -19.98
N CYS A 169 -0.82 11.53 -19.74
CA CYS A 169 0.03 12.27 -20.69
C CYS A 169 1.49 11.77 -20.74
N SER A 170 2.03 11.18 -19.67
CA SER A 170 3.40 10.63 -19.68
C SER A 170 3.57 9.39 -20.56
N ASN A 171 2.48 8.84 -21.12
CA ASN A 171 2.52 7.72 -22.07
C ASN A 171 2.52 8.18 -23.55
N LYS A 172 2.74 9.48 -23.81
CA LYS A 172 2.83 10.04 -25.17
C LYS A 172 3.89 11.15 -25.32
N PHE A 173 4.99 11.05 -24.61
CA PHE A 173 6.27 11.66 -25.00
C PHE A 173 7.40 10.66 -24.80
#